data_AF-A0A6A4H9Q4-F1
#
_entry.id   AF-A0A6A4H9Q4-F1
#
_cell.length_a   1.000
_cell.length_b   1.000
_cell.length_c   1.000
_cell.angle_alpha   90.00
_cell.angle_beta   90.00
_cell.angle_gamma   90.00
#
_symmetry.space_group_name_H-M   'P 1'
#
loop_
_entity.id
_entity.type
_entity.pdbx_description
1 polymer ?
#
loop_
_entity_poly.entity_id
_entity_poly.type
_entity_poly.pdbx_seq_one_letter_code
_entity_poly.pdbx_strand_id
1 'polypeptide(L)'
;ASTSGSSVTFTLANTSAYFILGSLNYDHGVFQVTRIPEGNTSNQVVQSANGSSFLSDPQQILFWDSGLDETITYVIEVANT
;
A
#
# COMPACT_ATOMS: atom_id res chain seq x y z
N ALA A 1 2.09 -20.01 4.36
CA ALA A 1 0.93 -19.90 3.46
C ALA A 1 0.42 -18.47 3.53
N SER A 2 0.38 -17.75 2.41
CA SER A 2 -0.29 -16.46 2.34
C SER A 2 -1.81 -16.69 2.36
N THR A 3 -2.51 -16.03 3.27
CA THR A 3 -3.97 -16.08 3.34
C THR A 3 -4.50 -14.97 2.42
N SER A 4 -5.01 -15.30 1.23
CA SER A 4 -5.60 -14.31 0.32
C SER A 4 -6.70 -13.50 1.02
N GLY A 5 -6.75 -12.19 0.77
CA GLY A 5 -7.69 -11.27 1.40
C GLY A 5 -7.32 -10.82 2.81
N SER A 6 -6.09 -11.09 3.28
CA SER A 6 -5.57 -10.48 4.51
C SER A 6 -5.19 -9.04 4.23
N SER A 7 -5.61 -8.13 5.10
CA SER A 7 -5.24 -6.72 4.99
C SER A 7 -4.63 -6.15 6.25
N VAL A 8 -3.81 -5.13 6.05
CA VAL A 8 -3.27 -4.26 7.09
C VAL A 8 -3.76 -2.86 6.80
N THR A 9 -4.19 -2.15 7.85
CA THR A 9 -4.71 -0.79 7.73
C THR A 9 -3.93 0.14 8.65
N PHE A 10 -3.58 1.32 8.15
CA PHE A 10 -2.97 2.38 8.93
C PHE A 10 -3.50 3.75 8.50
N THR A 11 -3.43 4.72 9.41
CA THR A 11 -3.93 6.07 9.20
C THR A 11 -2.76 7.04 9.04
N LEU A 12 -2.85 7.91 8.04
CA LEU A 12 -1.90 8.98 7.75
C LEU A 12 -2.60 10.33 7.94
N ALA A 13 -2.04 11.21 8.75
CA ALA A 13 -2.51 12.58 8.93
C ALA A 13 -1.34 13.54 8.67
N ASN A 14 -1.62 14.75 8.18
CA ASN A 14 -0.59 15.75 7.87
C ASN A 14 0.54 15.18 7.00
N THR A 15 0.17 14.45 5.95
CA THR A 15 1.07 13.64 5.12
C THR A 15 0.91 14.03 3.66
N SER A 16 2.02 14.33 2.97
CA SER A 16 2.04 14.65 1.53
C SER A 16 2.52 13.49 0.65
N ALA A 17 3.19 12.47 1.23
CA ALA A 17 3.63 11.27 0.54
C ALA A 17 3.87 10.11 1.52
N TYR A 18 3.81 8.88 1.02
CA TYR A 18 4.21 7.68 1.76
C TYR A 18 4.78 6.61 0.83
N PHE A 19 5.48 5.65 1.43
CA PHE A 19 5.94 4.46 0.74
C PHE A 19 5.79 3.23 1.63
N ILE A 20 5.70 2.08 0.98
CA ILE A 20 5.68 0.77 1.65
C ILE A 20 7.03 0.12 1.38
N LEU A 21 7.75 -0.18 2.46
CA LEU A 21 8.95 -0.99 2.41
C LEU A 21 8.61 -2.44 2.70
N GLY A 22 9.30 -3.34 2.00
CA GLY A 22 9.25 -4.75 2.28
C GLY A 22 10.28 -5.50 1.48
N SER A 23 10.31 -6.81 1.65
CA SER A 23 11.18 -7.67 0.84
C SER A 23 10.57 -7.91 -0.54
N LEU A 24 11.45 -8.04 -1.53
CA LEU A 24 11.13 -8.63 -2.83
C LEU A 24 11.61 -10.09 -2.82
N ASN A 25 10.76 -11.03 -3.20
CA ASN A 25 11.16 -12.42 -3.41
C ASN A 25 10.30 -13.05 -4.51
N TYR A 26 10.47 -14.34 -4.81
CA TYR A 26 9.73 -14.98 -5.90
C TYR A 26 8.23 -15.10 -5.62
N ASP A 27 7.85 -15.18 -4.34
CA ASP A 27 6.58 -15.71 -3.85
C ASP A 27 5.65 -14.69 -3.16
N HIS A 28 6.02 -13.42 -3.09
CA HIS A 28 5.17 -12.36 -2.50
C HIS A 28 3.95 -11.98 -3.35
N GLY A 29 4.05 -12.07 -4.67
CA GLY A 29 2.93 -11.83 -5.58
C GLY A 29 2.46 -10.37 -5.63
N VAL A 30 1.24 -10.20 -6.14
CA VAL A 30 0.57 -8.90 -6.26
C VAL A 30 -0.17 -8.57 -4.97
N PHE A 31 -0.15 -7.30 -4.60
CA PHE A 31 -0.96 -6.75 -3.53
C PHE A 31 -1.65 -5.47 -4.00
N GLN A 32 -2.73 -5.13 -3.33
CA GLN A 32 -3.54 -3.95 -3.59
C GLN A 32 -3.34 -2.94 -2.46
N VAL A 33 -3.16 -1.67 -2.82
CA VAL A 33 -3.12 -0.54 -1.91
C VAL A 33 -4.34 0.34 -2.20
N THR A 34 -5.18 0.52 -1.18
CA THR A 34 -6.37 1.37 -1.23
C THR A 34 -6.14 2.56 -0.31
N ARG A 35 -6.16 3.77 -0.88
CA ARG A 35 -6.12 5.05 -0.15
C ARG A 35 -7.51 5.62 -0.05
N ILE A 36 -8.01 5.79 1.17
CA ILE A 36 -9.37 6.23 1.46
C ILE A 36 -9.28 7.57 2.21
N PRO A 37 -9.72 8.70 1.62
CA PRO A 37 -9.86 9.95 2.35
C PRO A 37 -10.89 9.79 3.48
N GLU A 38 -10.53 10.18 4.70
CA GLU A 38 -11.44 10.09 5.85
C GLU A 38 -12.71 10.90 5.59
N GLY A 39 -13.87 10.29 5.84
CA GLY A 39 -15.17 10.89 5.58
C GLY A 39 -15.61 10.92 4.11
N ASN A 40 -14.81 10.40 3.16
CA ASN A 40 -15.17 10.35 1.74
C ASN A 40 -14.69 9.05 1.06
N THR A 41 -15.39 7.96 1.35
CA THR A 41 -15.11 6.64 0.75
C THR A 41 -15.34 6.58 -0.76
N SER A 42 -16.15 7.49 -1.31
CA SER A 42 -16.40 7.57 -2.76
C SER A 42 -15.18 8.02 -3.54
N ASN A 43 -14.24 8.73 -2.90
CA ASN A 43 -13.00 9.21 -3.51
C ASN A 43 -11.79 8.32 -3.18
N GLN A 44 -12.03 7.04 -2.86
CA GLN A 44 -10.93 6.10 -2.67
C GLN A 44 -10.12 5.90 -3.97
N VAL A 45 -8.82 5.75 -3.82
CA VAL A 45 -7.90 5.43 -4.91
C VAL A 45 -7.33 4.04 -4.67
N VAL A 46 -7.48 3.18 -5.68
CA VAL A 46 -7.01 1.80 -5.65
C VAL A 46 -5.85 1.65 -6.63
N GLN A 47 -4.74 1.07 -6.16
CA GLN A 47 -3.58 0.75 -6.98
C GLN A 47 -3.08 -0.66 -6.67
N SER A 48 -2.48 -1.31 -7.66
CA SER A 48 -1.85 -2.62 -7.49
C SER A 48 -0.34 -2.48 -7.57
N ALA A 49 0.37 -3.24 -6.75
CA ALA A 49 1.82 -3.33 -6.75
C ALA A 49 2.26 -4.79 -6.69
N ASN A 50 3.50 -5.05 -7.10
CA ASN A 50 4.04 -6.39 -7.23
C ASN A 50 5.28 -6.54 -6.35
N GLY A 51 5.19 -7.43 -5.36
CA GLY A 51 6.30 -7.82 -4.49
C GLY A 51 7.15 -8.96 -5.08
N SER A 52 6.77 -9.52 -6.22
CA SER A 52 7.49 -10.63 -6.85
C SER A 52 8.68 -10.16 -7.70
N SER A 53 9.83 -10.81 -7.49
CA SER A 53 11.05 -10.62 -8.27
C SER A 53 11.82 -11.93 -8.37
N PHE A 54 12.55 -12.13 -9.48
CA PHE A 54 13.52 -13.22 -9.59
C PHE A 54 14.68 -13.06 -8.60
N LEU A 55 15.11 -11.82 -8.37
CA LEU A 55 16.14 -11.49 -7.40
C LEU A 55 15.48 -11.20 -6.04
N SER A 56 16.02 -11.80 -4.99
CA SER A 56 15.59 -11.52 -3.62
C SER A 56 16.30 -10.28 -3.08
N ASP A 57 15.54 -9.34 -2.50
CA ASP A 57 16.08 -8.22 -1.75
C ASP A 57 15.31 -8.08 -0.43
N PRO A 58 15.99 -8.07 0.73
CA PRO A 58 15.32 -8.00 2.02
C PRO A 58 14.58 -6.67 2.26
N GLN A 59 14.95 -5.56 1.58
CA GLN A 59 14.37 -4.25 1.83
C GLN A 59 14.35 -3.37 0.58
N GLN A 60 13.18 -3.22 -0.03
CA GLN A 60 12.94 -2.41 -1.22
C GLN A 60 11.68 -1.55 -1.06
N ILE A 61 11.61 -0.47 -1.85
CA ILE A 61 10.38 0.31 -2.00
C ILE A 61 9.44 -0.50 -2.90
N LEU A 62 8.40 -1.07 -2.30
CA LEU A 62 7.40 -1.87 -3.01
C LEU A 62 6.30 -1.00 -3.61
N PHE A 63 6.04 0.15 -3.00
CA PHE A 63 5.02 1.10 -3.41
C PHE A 63 5.37 2.51 -2.94
N TRP A 64 5.03 3.51 -3.75
CA TRP A 64 5.20 4.93 -3.45
C TRP A 64 3.99 5.69 -3.96
N ASP A 65 3.49 6.63 -3.15
CA ASP A 65 2.40 7.53 -3.52
C ASP A 65 2.62 8.91 -2.90
N SER A 66 2.27 9.96 -3.64
CA SER A 66 2.60 11.35 -3.32
C SER A 66 1.56 12.32 -3.86
N GLY A 67 1.61 13.57 -3.37
CA GLY A 67 0.61 14.58 -3.71
C GLY A 67 -0.66 14.46 -2.88
N LEU A 68 -0.54 13.88 -1.68
CA LEU A 68 -1.62 13.84 -0.70
C LEU A 68 -1.83 15.25 -0.14
N ASP A 69 -3.10 15.59 0.13
CA ASP A 69 -3.46 16.85 0.78
C ASP A 69 -3.20 16.73 2.28
N GLU A 70 -2.25 17.51 2.80
CA GLU A 70 -1.84 17.45 4.21
C GLU A 70 -2.99 17.83 5.18
N THR A 71 -4.05 18.48 4.69
CA THR A 71 -5.23 18.81 5.50
C THR A 71 -6.21 17.65 5.66
N ILE A 72 -6.03 16.57 4.89
CA ILE A 72 -6.90 15.40 4.88
C ILE A 72 -6.22 14.23 5.60
N THR A 73 -6.96 13.56 6.48
CA THR A 73 -6.57 12.26 7.01
C THR A 73 -6.89 11.19 5.99
N TYR A 74 -5.95 10.27 5.74
CA TYR A 74 -6.14 9.13 4.85
C TYR A 74 -6.03 7.82 5.62
N VAL A 75 -6.92 6.88 5.31
CA VAL A 75 -6.80 5.48 5.72
C VAL A 75 -6.19 4.72 4.55
N ILE A 76 -5.07 4.06 4.79
CA ILE A 76 -4.39 3.21 3.81
C ILE A 76 -4.67 1.76 4.19
N GLU A 77 -5.23 1.01 3.26
CA GLU A 77 -5.41 -0.43 3.36
C GLU A 77 -4.48 -1.11 2.35
N VAL A 78 -3.74 -2.11 2.82
CA VAL A 78 -2.87 -2.95 1.99
C VAL A 78 -3.36 -4.38 2.11
N ALA A 79 -3.81 -4.96 1.01
CA ALA A 79 -4.38 -6.31 0.97
C ALA A 79 -3.63 -7.19 -0.02
N ASN A 80 -3.36 -8.45 0.34
CA ASN A 80 -2.86 -9.43 -0.62
C ASN A 80 -4.02 -9.99 -1.46
N THR A 81 -3.79 -10.09 -2.77
CA THR A 81 -4.78 -10.64 -3.72
C THR A 81 -4.58 -12.13 -3.89
#